data_AF-A0A969XF18-F1
#
_entry.id   AF-A0A969XF18-F1
#
_cell.length_a   1.000
_cell.length_b   1.000
_cell.length_c   1.000
_cell.angle_alpha   90.00
_cell.angle_beta   90.00
_cell.angle_gamma   90.00
#
_symmetry.space_group_name_H-M   'P 1'
#
loop_
_entity.id
_entity.type
_entity.pdbx_description
1 polymer ?
#
loop_
_entity_poly.entity_id
_entity_poly.type
_entity_poly.pdbx_seq_one_letter_code
_entity_poly.pdbx_strand_id
1 'polypeptide(L)'
;MRLAIVCSWLNQYGGAERVLEVIHRMYPDAPVYTAIYRPEALPEHYRSWDIRPTFVDRLPLGRRAPQAYLPLYPVAFENLDLRGYDVVLSVTSAF
;
A
#
# COMPACT_ATOMS: atom_id res chain seq x y z
N MET A 1 14.66 -9.05 11.88
CA MET A 1 14.55 -7.68 11.34
C MET A 1 13.09 -7.46 10.98
N ARG A 2 12.45 -6.44 11.54
CA ARG A 2 11.06 -6.07 11.27
C ARG A 2 11.04 -5.08 10.11
N LEU A 3 10.50 -5.50 8.97
CA LEU A 3 10.41 -4.67 7.77
C LEU A 3 8.96 -4.29 7.51
N ALA A 4 8.72 -3.03 7.17
CA ALA A 4 7.45 -2.57 6.62
C ALA A 4 7.63 -2.20 5.15
N ILE A 5 6.67 -2.59 4.32
CA ILE A 5 6.59 -2.18 2.92
C ILE A 5 5.58 -1.04 2.82
N VAL A 6 5.92 0.05 2.13
CA VAL A 6 5.01 1.17 1.90
C VAL A 6 4.84 1.37 0.40
N CYS A 7 3.60 1.37 -0.10
CA CYS A 7 3.27 1.51 -1.51
C CYS A 7 2.24 2.61 -1.76
N SER A 8 2.33 3.32 -2.91
CA SER A 8 1.47 4.48 -3.20
C SER A 8 -0.02 4.12 -3.12
N TRP A 9 -0.48 3.18 -3.95
CA TRP A 9 -1.86 2.69 -3.94
C TRP A 9 -1.93 1.31 -4.59
N LEU A 10 -2.89 0.49 -4.16
CA LEU A 10 -3.14 -0.83 -4.72
C LEU A 10 -4.54 -0.86 -5.34
N ASN A 11 -4.67 -0.30 -6.54
CA ASN A 11 -5.97 -0.09 -7.21
C ASN A 11 -6.09 -0.73 -8.59
N GLN A 12 -4.99 -1.26 -9.13
CA GLN A 12 -4.89 -1.95 -10.41
C GLN A 12 -3.64 -2.84 -10.39
N TYR A 13 -3.54 -3.78 -11.32
CA TYR A 13 -2.33 -4.59 -11.52
C TYR A 13 -1.47 -4.04 -12.66
N GLY A 14 -0.21 -3.73 -12.38
CA GLY A 14 0.75 -3.15 -13.32
C GLY A 14 2.21 -3.40 -12.92
N GLY A 15 3.09 -2.50 -13.37
CA GLY A 15 4.54 -2.67 -13.18
C GLY A 15 4.98 -2.58 -11.72
N ALA A 16 4.39 -1.66 -10.95
CA ALA A 16 4.70 -1.50 -9.54
C ALA A 16 4.29 -2.73 -8.72
N GLU A 17 3.15 -3.34 -9.04
CA GLU A 17 2.62 -4.52 -8.37
C GLU A 17 3.51 -5.74 -8.63
N ARG A 18 4.06 -5.88 -9.84
CA ARG A 18 5.04 -6.95 -10.14
C ARG A 18 6.31 -6.82 -9.33
N VAL A 19 6.77 -5.60 -9.07
CA VAL A 19 7.92 -5.34 -8.18
C VAL A 19 7.54 -5.67 -6.73
N LEU A 20 6.36 -5.23 -6.29
CA LEU A 20 5.83 -5.53 -4.96
C LEU A 20 5.69 -7.05 -4.72
N GLU A 21 5.25 -7.85 -5.69
CA GLU A 21 5.19 -9.31 -5.59
C GLU A 21 6.56 -9.94 -5.33
N VAL A 22 7.61 -9.45 -6.00
CA VAL A 22 8.98 -9.94 -5.78
C VAL A 22 9.45 -9.58 -4.37
N ILE A 23 9.19 -8.33 -3.95
CA ILE A 23 9.53 -7.86 -2.60
C ILE A 23 8.81 -8.67 -1.52
N HIS A 24 7.50 -8.85 -1.66
CA HIS A 24 6.70 -9.61 -0.71
C HIS A 24 7.11 -11.09 -0.70
N ARG A 25 7.55 -11.66 -1.83
CA ARG A 25 8.13 -13.00 -1.85
C ARG A 25 9.43 -13.11 -1.04
N MET A 26 10.24 -12.05 -1.04
CA MET A 26 11.48 -11.99 -0.24
C MET A 26 11.19 -11.77 1.25
N TYR A 27 10.10 -11.05 1.57
CA TYR A 27 9.70 -10.69 2.93
C TYR A 27 8.20 -10.99 3.16
N PRO A 28 7.80 -12.27 3.22
CA PRO A 28 6.39 -12.66 3.23
C PRO A 28 5.64 -12.26 4.50
N ASP A 29 6.35 -12.02 5.60
CA ASP A 29 5.78 -11.60 6.87
C ASP A 29 5.72 -10.08 7.03
N ALA A 30 6.23 -9.32 6.05
CA ALA A 30 6.25 -7.86 6.12
C ALA A 30 4.88 -7.28 5.75
N PRO A 31 4.25 -6.47 6.61
CA PRO A 31 3.00 -5.82 6.27
C PRO A 31 3.19 -4.77 5.17
N VAL A 32 2.18 -4.67 4.31
CA VAL A 32 2.14 -3.71 3.20
C VAL A 32 1.20 -2.56 3.55
N TYR A 33 1.76 -1.40 3.80
CA TYR A 33 1.02 -0.16 3.99
C TYR A 33 0.75 0.51 2.64
N THR A 34 -0.45 1.05 2.46
CA THR A 34 -0.80 1.72 1.20
C THR A 34 -1.87 2.80 1.39
N ALA A 35 -2.00 3.75 0.46
CA ALA A 35 -3.05 4.75 0.59
C ALA A 35 -4.46 4.13 0.49
N ILE A 36 -4.67 3.29 -0.53
CA ILE A 36 -5.95 2.61 -0.81
C ILE A 36 -5.73 1.17 -1.27
N TYR A 37 -6.71 0.30 -1.03
CA TYR A 37 -6.67 -1.10 -1.43
C TYR A 37 -7.97 -1.56 -2.10
N ARG A 38 -7.89 -2.02 -3.35
CA ARG A 38 -8.99 -2.57 -4.13
C ARG A 38 -8.76 -4.05 -4.43
N PRO A 39 -9.18 -4.97 -3.56
CA PRO A 39 -8.94 -6.40 -3.73
C PRO A 39 -9.60 -7.01 -4.98
N GLU A 40 -10.58 -6.33 -5.59
CA GLU A 40 -11.24 -6.77 -6.82
C GLU A 40 -10.42 -6.43 -8.09
N ALA A 41 -9.46 -5.50 -7.98
CA ALA A 41 -8.63 -5.03 -9.09
C ALA A 41 -7.22 -5.64 -9.09
N LEU A 42 -6.97 -6.61 -8.20
CA LEU A 42 -5.66 -7.20 -7.93
C LEU A 42 -5.75 -8.74 -7.97
N PRO A 43 -4.62 -9.44 -8.16
CA PRO A 43 -4.58 -10.90 -8.08
C PRO A 43 -5.12 -11.43 -6.74
N GLU A 44 -5.81 -12.56 -6.79
CA GLU A 44 -6.49 -13.14 -5.61
C GLU A 44 -5.53 -13.41 -4.43
N HIS A 45 -4.28 -13.76 -4.71
CA HIS A 45 -3.29 -14.06 -3.68
C HIS A 45 -2.95 -12.86 -2.79
N TYR A 46 -3.18 -11.62 -3.23
CA TYR A 46 -3.01 -10.42 -2.40
C TYR A 46 -3.94 -10.42 -1.18
N ARG A 47 -5.06 -11.15 -1.24
CA ARG A 47 -6.01 -11.27 -0.12
C ARG A 47 -5.45 -12.06 1.06
N SER A 48 -4.37 -12.81 0.84
CA SER A 48 -3.64 -13.53 1.90
C SER A 48 -2.59 -12.68 2.60
N TRP A 49 -2.28 -11.50 2.05
CA TRP A 49 -1.24 -10.61 2.58
C TRP A 49 -1.79 -9.70 3.68
N ASP A 50 -0.92 -9.26 4.59
CA ASP A 50 -1.26 -8.24 5.58
C ASP A 50 -1.17 -6.85 4.93
N ILE A 51 -2.27 -6.43 4.29
CA ILE A 51 -2.39 -5.13 3.62
C ILE A 51 -3.13 -4.15 4.52
N ARG A 52 -2.47 -3.04 4.85
CA ARG A 52 -2.92 -2.03 5.81
C ARG A 52 -3.13 -0.69 5.10
N PRO A 53 -4.32 -0.43 4.56
CA PRO A 53 -4.60 0.84 3.91
C PRO A 53 -4.72 1.99 4.93
N THR A 54 -4.42 3.21 4.50
CA THR A 54 -4.61 4.43 5.29
C THR A 54 -6.10 4.76 5.50
N PHE A 55 -6.38 5.81 6.26
CA PHE A 55 -7.76 6.31 6.44
C PHE A 55 -8.43 6.72 5.12
N VAL A 56 -7.66 7.08 4.07
CA VAL A 56 -8.21 7.51 2.78
C VAL A 56 -9.03 6.40 2.11
N ASP A 57 -8.67 5.14 2.34
CA ASP A 57 -9.41 3.99 1.82
C ASP A 57 -10.87 3.93 2.28
N ARG A 58 -11.16 4.48 3.47
CA ARG A 58 -12.49 4.51 4.08
C ARG A 58 -13.31 5.75 3.71
N LEU A 59 -12.71 6.72 3.03
CA LEU A 59 -13.40 7.94 2.61
C LEU A 59 -14.36 7.66 1.43
N PRO A 60 -15.45 8.44 1.28
CA PRO A 60 -16.36 8.31 0.14
C PRO A 60 -15.60 8.38 -1.19
N LEU A 61 -15.77 7.40 -2.08
CA LEU A 61 -15.02 7.31 -3.33
C LEU A 61 -13.50 7.11 -3.18
N GLY A 62 -12.94 6.90 -1.98
CA GLY A 62 -11.49 6.74 -1.77
C GLY A 62 -10.87 5.67 -2.68
N ARG A 63 -11.52 4.51 -2.75
CA ARG A 63 -11.14 3.42 -3.66
C ARG A 63 -11.46 3.70 -5.13
N ARG A 64 -12.50 4.47 -5.44
CA ARG A 64 -13.00 4.65 -6.83
C ARG A 64 -12.34 5.82 -7.55
N ALA A 65 -11.92 6.85 -6.83
CA ALA A 65 -11.32 8.08 -7.33
C ALA A 65 -10.09 8.47 -6.48
N PRO A 66 -9.01 7.66 -6.48
CA PRO A 66 -7.81 7.95 -5.68
C PRO A 66 -7.19 9.32 -5.97
N GLN A 67 -7.30 9.80 -7.20
CA GLN A 67 -6.76 11.10 -7.60
C GLN A 67 -7.49 12.27 -6.94
N ALA A 68 -8.76 12.10 -6.55
CA ALA A 68 -9.52 13.13 -5.83
C ALA A 68 -8.94 13.40 -4.42
N TYR A 69 -8.17 12.45 -3.89
CA TYR A 69 -7.60 12.51 -2.55
C TYR A 69 -6.09 12.83 -2.54
N LEU A 70 -5.49 13.21 -3.68
CA LEU A 70 -4.07 13.60 -3.75
C LEU A 70 -3.67 14.63 -2.67
N PRO A 71 -4.45 15.69 -2.36
CA PRO A 71 -4.09 16.64 -1.31
C PRO A 71 -4.04 16.05 0.10
N LEU A 72 -4.74 14.93 0.34
CA LEU A 72 -4.77 14.26 1.65
C LEU A 72 -3.68 13.20 1.80
N TYR A 73 -3.00 12.78 0.73
CA TYR A 73 -2.00 11.72 0.82
C TYR A 73 -0.78 12.05 1.68
N PRO A 74 -0.22 13.28 1.70
CA PRO A 74 0.84 13.62 2.64
C PRO A 74 0.45 13.30 4.09
N VAL A 75 -0.74 13.75 4.50
CA VAL A 75 -1.29 13.47 5.83
C VAL A 75 -1.54 11.98 6.03
N ALA A 76 -2.04 11.27 5.02
CA ALA A 76 -2.29 9.83 5.09
C ALA A 76 -1.02 9.01 5.38
N PHE A 77 0.08 9.33 4.71
CA PHE A 77 1.36 8.63 4.89
C PHE A 77 2.10 9.06 6.15
N GLU A 78 2.05 10.35 6.53
CA GLU A 78 2.66 10.85 7.78
C GLU A 78 2.03 10.24 9.04
N ASN A 79 0.77 9.82 8.97
CA ASN A 79 0.04 9.19 10.07
C ASN A 79 0.26 7.66 10.18
N LEU A 80 1.11 7.06 9.35
CA LEU A 80 1.44 5.65 9.47
C LEU A 80 2.29 5.39 10.73
N ASP A 81 1.83 4.49 11.61
CA ASP A 81 2.65 4.05 12.74
C ASP A 81 3.70 3.03 12.28
N LEU A 82 4.93 3.53 12.05
CA LEU A 82 6.07 2.75 11.59
C LEU A 82 7.16 2.57 12.66
N ARG A 83 6.94 3.03 13.90
CA ARG A 83 7.95 3.01 14.98
C ARG A 83 8.40 1.61 15.37
N GLY A 84 7.59 0.60 15.06
CA GLY A 84 7.87 -0.81 15.33
C GLY A 84 8.71 -1.53 14.26
N TYR A 85 9.21 -0.83 13.24
CA TYR A 85 10.00 -1.45 12.17
C TYR A 85 11.43 -0.95 12.19
N ASP A 86 12.36 -1.85 11.87
CA ASP A 86 13.78 -1.55 11.78
C ASP A 86 14.12 -0.98 10.39
N VAL A 87 13.33 -1.35 9.37
CA VAL A 87 13.48 -0.91 7.97
C VAL A 87 12.10 -0.60 7.37
N VAL A 88 12.03 0.51 6.64
CA VAL A 88 10.88 0.86 5.80
C VAL A 88 11.31 0.82 4.34
N LEU A 89 10.69 -0.06 3.55
CA LEU A 89 10.90 -0.17 2.12
C LEU A 89 9.78 0.56 1.38
N SER A 90 10.07 1.77 0.90
CA SER A 90 9.11 2.57 0.13
C SER A 90 9.21 2.26 -1.36
N VAL A 91 8.10 1.85 -1.97
CA VAL A 91 7.99 1.55 -3.40
C VAL A 91 6.85 2.39 -3.97
N THR A 92 7.20 3.38 -4.80
CA THR A 92 6.22 4.25 -5.42
C THR A 92 6.41 4.33 -6.93
N SER A 93 5.30 4.33 -7.66
CA SER A 93 5.24 4.71 -9.07
C SER A 93 4.38 5.96 -9.29
N ALA A 94 3.82 6.52 -8.22
CA ALA A 94 3.12 7.79 -8.23
C ALA A 94 4.17 8.92 -8.11
N PHE A 95 4.08 9.89 -9.03
CA PHE A 95 4.85 11.14 -9.04
C PHE A 95 4.07 12.24 -8.32
#